data_AF-A0A0N4YAY2-F1
#
_entry.id   AF-A0A0N4YAY2-F1
#
_cell.length_a   1.000
_cell.length_b   1.000
_cell.length_c   1.000
_cell.angle_alpha   90.00
_cell.angle_beta   90.00
_cell.angle_gamma   90.00
#
_symmetry.space_group_name_H-M   'P 1'
#
loop_
_entity.id
_entity.type
_entity.pdbx_description
1 polymer ?
#
loop_
_entity_poly.entity_id
_entity_poly.type
_entity_poly.pdbx_seq_one_letter_code
_entity_poly.pdbx_strand_id
1 'polypeptide(L)'
;MQTTSISTEMYNHIDSAIDYGCIFASGCPRQCTACGLCHSAKLRLFELLAGGSKEGGVECPVLHGCAKECVKNSNNNLSSLNHCLRHVCAYHCFNGSCPKCSSFIFKIFNQMCVAGNLRTIVKYNGQCPDLFREVVHAKFKKEFEFDRRLRR
;
A
#
# COMPACT_ATOMS: atom_id res chain seq x y z
N MET A 1 27.85 11.21 13.69
CA MET A 1 26.77 10.20 13.76
C MET A 1 25.78 10.49 12.63
N GLN A 2 25.69 9.63 11.61
CA GLN A 2 24.74 9.82 10.51
C GLN A 2 23.33 9.45 11.00
N THR A 3 22.47 10.45 11.14
CA THR A 3 21.01 10.32 11.18
C THR A 3 20.56 9.87 9.80
N THR A 4 20.16 8.61 9.65
CA THR A 4 19.48 8.16 8.45
C THR A 4 18.13 8.87 8.42
N SER A 5 17.99 9.90 7.59
CA SER A 5 16.74 10.62 7.47
C SER A 5 15.69 9.68 6.90
N ILE A 6 14.50 9.64 7.51
CA ILE A 6 13.37 8.89 6.98
C ILE A 6 13.06 9.45 5.58
N SER A 7 13.42 8.69 4.54
CA SER A 7 13.32 9.10 3.15
C SER A 7 12.20 8.35 2.43
N THR A 8 11.75 8.92 1.32
CA THR A 8 10.82 8.25 0.39
C THR A 8 11.33 6.88 -0.06
N GLU A 9 12.66 6.70 -0.16
CA GLU A 9 13.28 5.44 -0.56
C GLU A 9 13.05 4.34 0.47
N MET A 10 12.93 4.68 1.75
CA MET A 10 12.69 3.68 2.79
C MET A 10 11.34 2.98 2.61
N TYR A 11 10.27 3.73 2.29
CA TYR A 11 8.98 3.12 1.92
C TYR A 11 9.12 2.29 0.65
N ASN A 12 9.82 2.82 -0.37
CA ASN A 12 10.02 2.09 -1.63
C ASN A 12 10.77 0.76 -1.42
N HIS A 13 11.76 0.73 -0.54
CA HIS A 13 12.50 -0.49 -0.21
C HIS A 13 11.61 -1.52 0.50
N ILE A 14 10.85 -1.08 1.51
CA ILE A 14 9.89 -1.95 2.21
C ILE A 14 8.86 -2.50 1.23
N ASP A 15 8.29 -1.64 0.40
CA ASP A 15 7.32 -2.02 -0.61
C ASP A 15 7.93 -2.93 -1.68
N SER A 16 9.19 -2.72 -2.09
CA SER A 16 9.90 -3.59 -3.05
C SER A 16 10.26 -4.96 -2.49
N ALA A 17 10.46 -5.04 -1.17
CA ALA A 17 10.72 -6.30 -0.49
C ALA A 17 9.45 -7.16 -0.34
N ILE A 18 8.27 -6.58 -0.57
CA ILE A 18 7.02 -7.32 -0.62
C ILE A 18 6.88 -7.94 -2.01
N ASP A 19 7.00 -9.26 -2.08
CA ASP A 19 6.74 -10.03 -3.30
C ASP A 19 5.23 -10.15 -3.54
N TYR A 20 4.67 -9.09 -4.13
CA TYR A 20 3.28 -9.09 -4.58
C TYR A 20 3.00 -10.11 -5.69
N GLY A 21 4.04 -10.58 -6.41
CA GLY A 21 3.93 -11.70 -7.35
C GLY A 21 3.67 -13.02 -6.61
N CYS A 22 4.27 -13.22 -5.45
CA CYS A 22 3.93 -14.33 -4.56
C CYS A 22 2.46 -14.24 -4.12
N ILE A 23 2.02 -13.07 -3.69
CA ILE A 23 0.67 -12.83 -3.15
C ILE A 23 -0.42 -12.99 -4.24
N PHE A 24 -0.24 -12.36 -5.40
CA PHE A 24 -1.29 -12.21 -6.41
C PHE A 24 -1.13 -13.13 -7.63
N ALA A 25 0.08 -13.60 -7.95
CA ALA A 25 0.34 -14.47 -9.09
C ALA A 25 0.54 -15.94 -8.67
N SER A 26 1.78 -16.42 -8.62
CA SER A 26 2.10 -17.86 -8.62
C SER A 26 2.87 -18.39 -7.40
N GLY A 27 3.48 -17.52 -6.58
CA GLY A 27 4.44 -17.98 -5.56
C GLY A 27 3.83 -18.43 -4.22
N CYS A 28 2.76 -17.80 -3.75
CA CYS A 28 2.15 -18.04 -2.43
C CYS A 28 0.64 -18.43 -2.51
N PRO A 29 0.16 -19.21 -3.49
CA PRO A 29 -1.27 -19.43 -3.68
C PRO A 29 -1.92 -20.14 -2.48
N ARG A 30 -1.22 -21.10 -1.85
CA ARG A 30 -1.75 -21.82 -0.68
C ARG A 30 -1.84 -20.93 0.56
N GLN A 31 -0.77 -20.18 0.83
CA GLN A 31 -0.69 -19.25 1.97
C GLN A 31 -1.71 -18.13 1.81
N CYS A 32 -1.87 -17.60 0.59
CA CYS A 32 -2.85 -16.56 0.33
C CYS A 32 -4.28 -17.07 0.47
N THR A 33 -4.60 -18.26 -0.05
CA THR A 33 -5.92 -18.88 0.12
C THR A 33 -6.24 -19.20 1.58
N ALA A 34 -5.25 -19.59 2.38
CA ALA A 34 -5.41 -19.82 3.81
C ALA A 34 -5.65 -18.52 4.62
N CYS A 35 -5.24 -17.37 4.09
CA CYS A 35 -5.44 -16.07 4.72
C CYS A 35 -6.66 -15.36 4.12
N GLY A 36 -7.78 -15.31 4.84
CA GLY A 36 -9.04 -14.72 4.34
C GLY A 36 -8.91 -13.28 3.81
N LEU A 37 -8.05 -12.46 4.42
CA LEU A 37 -7.74 -11.11 3.95
C LEU A 37 -6.96 -11.13 2.61
N CYS A 38 -5.94 -11.98 2.50
CA CYS A 38 -5.14 -12.12 1.29
C CYS A 38 -6.00 -12.66 0.14
N HIS A 39 -6.75 -13.74 0.40
CA HIS A 39 -7.62 -14.37 -0.59
C HIS A 39 -8.67 -13.38 -1.12
N SER A 40 -9.35 -12.65 -0.23
CA SER A 40 -10.35 -11.65 -0.61
C SER A 40 -9.72 -10.50 -1.42
N ALA A 41 -8.54 -10.03 -1.02
CA ALA A 41 -7.82 -8.99 -1.77
C ALA A 41 -7.41 -9.47 -3.16
N LYS A 42 -6.96 -10.72 -3.28
CA LYS A 42 -6.60 -11.37 -4.55
C LYS A 42 -7.82 -11.47 -5.47
N LEU A 43 -8.95 -11.97 -4.98
CA LEU A 43 -10.19 -12.07 -5.76
C LEU A 43 -10.66 -10.70 -6.26
N ARG A 44 -10.66 -9.67 -5.41
CA ARG A 44 -11.05 -8.31 -5.81
C ARG A 44 -10.10 -7.72 -6.86
N LEU A 45 -8.80 -8.00 -6.77
CA LEU A 45 -7.85 -7.59 -7.81
C LEU A 45 -8.15 -8.27 -9.15
N PHE A 46 -8.45 -9.58 -9.16
CA PHE A 46 -8.86 -10.26 -10.39
C PHE A 46 -10.17 -9.75 -10.95
N GLU A 47 -11.17 -9.46 -10.10
CA GLU A 47 -12.43 -8.85 -10.53
C GLU A 47 -12.17 -7.48 -11.17
N LEU A 48 -11.33 -6.64 -10.54
CA LEU A 48 -10.91 -5.35 -11.09
C LEU A 48 -10.22 -5.49 -12.45
N LEU A 49 -9.29 -6.44 -12.59
CA LEU A 49 -8.56 -6.71 -13.84
C LEU A 49 -9.47 -7.28 -14.94
N ALA A 50 -10.50 -8.04 -14.55
CA ALA A 50 -11.50 -8.58 -15.47
C ALA A 50 -12.59 -7.57 -15.85
N GLY A 51 -12.50 -6.31 -15.40
CA GLY A 51 -13.52 -5.27 -15.66
C GLY A 51 -14.79 -5.40 -14.81
N GLY A 52 -14.76 -6.24 -13.78
CA GLY A 52 -15.87 -6.48 -12.85
C GLY A 52 -16.23 -5.23 -12.05
N SER A 53 -17.54 -4.96 -11.98
CA SER A 53 -18.12 -3.84 -11.25
C SER A 53 -19.30 -4.33 -10.41
N LYS A 54 -19.05 -5.09 -9.33
CA LYS A 54 -20.10 -5.27 -8.32
C LYS A 54 -20.14 -4.04 -7.44
N GLU A 55 -21.03 -3.11 -7.80
CA GLU A 55 -21.26 -1.83 -7.12
C GLU A 55 -21.89 -1.98 -5.71
N GLY A 56 -22.44 -3.15 -5.39
CA GLY A 56 -23.00 -3.44 -4.07
C GLY A 56 -21.93 -3.88 -3.07
N GLY A 57 -21.43 -2.94 -2.25
CA GLY A 57 -20.59 -3.27 -1.07
C GLY A 57 -19.09 -2.95 -1.19
N VAL A 58 -18.70 -2.00 -2.04
CA VAL A 58 -17.29 -1.61 -2.21
C VAL A 58 -16.78 -0.91 -0.94
N GLU A 59 -16.14 -1.68 -0.06
CA GLU A 59 -15.31 -1.14 1.00
C GLU A 59 -14.15 -0.39 0.35
N CYS A 60 -14.15 0.95 0.48
CA CYS A 60 -13.17 1.89 -0.07
C CYS A 60 -13.38 2.28 -1.55
N PRO A 61 -14.45 3.04 -1.86
CA PRO A 61 -14.82 3.40 -3.23
C PRO A 61 -13.76 4.25 -3.96
N VAL A 62 -13.09 5.16 -3.25
CA VAL A 62 -12.04 6.03 -3.85
C VAL A 62 -10.83 5.21 -4.28
N LEU A 63 -10.35 4.31 -3.41
CA LEU A 63 -9.24 3.42 -3.71
C LEU A 63 -9.57 2.50 -4.90
N HIS A 64 -10.79 1.97 -4.91
CA HIS A 64 -11.28 1.11 -6.00
C HIS A 64 -11.41 1.87 -7.33
N GLY A 65 -11.91 3.10 -7.30
CA GLY A 65 -11.97 3.99 -8.47
C GLY A 65 -10.59 4.28 -9.05
N CYS A 66 -9.63 4.65 -8.19
CA CYS A 66 -8.24 4.85 -8.60
C CYS A 66 -7.64 3.58 -9.24
N ALA A 67 -7.87 2.40 -8.64
CA ALA A 67 -7.39 1.15 -9.20
C ALA A 67 -7.98 0.85 -10.59
N LYS A 68 -9.28 1.11 -10.80
CA LYS A 68 -9.92 0.99 -12.11
C LYS A 68 -9.29 1.90 -13.15
N GLU A 69 -9.01 3.15 -12.79
CA GLU A 69 -8.32 4.09 -13.68
C GLU A 69 -6.91 3.64 -14.02
N CYS A 70 -6.15 3.12 -13.04
CA CYS A 70 -4.83 2.53 -13.30
C CYS A 70 -4.91 1.38 -14.31
N VAL A 71 -5.87 0.46 -14.16
CA VAL A 71 -6.06 -0.65 -15.11
C VAL A 71 -6.36 -0.11 -16.50
N LYS A 72 -7.33 0.81 -16.61
CA LYS A 72 -7.74 1.43 -17.89
C LYS A 72 -6.58 2.15 -18.58
N ASN A 73 -5.74 2.86 -17.84
CA ASN A 73 -4.64 3.67 -18.38
C ASN A 73 -3.35 2.86 -18.59
N SER A 74 -3.26 1.65 -18.04
CA SER A 74 -2.04 0.83 -18.12
C SER A 74 -1.84 0.16 -19.48
N ASN A 75 -2.87 0.06 -20.34
CA ASN A 75 -2.80 -0.65 -21.63
C ASN A 75 -2.15 -2.04 -21.53
N ASN A 76 -2.48 -2.82 -20.50
CA ASN A 76 -1.88 -4.14 -20.19
C ASN A 76 -0.38 -4.13 -19.85
N ASN A 77 0.24 -2.96 -19.67
CA ASN A 77 1.61 -2.86 -19.17
C ASN A 77 1.63 -3.06 -17.65
N LEU A 78 2.10 -4.23 -17.22
CA LEU A 78 2.15 -4.60 -15.81
C LEU A 78 3.06 -3.68 -14.98
N SER A 79 4.13 -3.15 -15.56
CA SER A 79 5.03 -2.22 -14.88
C SER A 79 4.33 -0.88 -14.61
N SER A 80 3.63 -0.34 -15.61
CA SER A 80 2.84 0.90 -15.47
C SER A 80 1.68 0.72 -14.48
N LEU A 81 1.00 -0.42 -14.54
CA LEU A 81 -0.07 -0.77 -13.61
C LEU A 81 0.46 -0.83 -12.16
N ASN A 82 1.56 -1.57 -11.95
CA ASN A 82 2.17 -1.72 -10.63
C ASN A 82 2.62 -0.36 -10.08
N HIS A 83 3.22 0.48 -10.92
CA HIS A 83 3.61 1.82 -10.51
C HIS A 83 2.39 2.64 -10.07
N CYS A 84 1.33 2.65 -10.87
CA CYS A 84 0.10 3.39 -10.58
C CYS A 84 -0.55 2.92 -9.27
N LEU A 85 -0.71 1.60 -9.07
CA LEU A 85 -1.31 1.06 -7.85
C LEU A 85 -0.47 1.39 -6.60
N ARG A 86 0.85 1.21 -6.66
CA ARG A 86 1.76 1.32 -5.50
C ARG A 86 2.14 2.75 -5.15
N HIS A 87 2.25 3.63 -6.15
CA HIS A 87 2.75 4.99 -5.98
C HIS A 87 1.64 6.04 -6.02
N VAL A 88 0.52 5.77 -6.69
CA VAL A 88 -0.60 6.70 -6.81
C VAL A 88 -1.74 6.27 -5.89
N CYS A 89 -2.35 5.11 -6.15
CA CYS A 89 -3.56 4.72 -5.41
C CYS A 89 -3.33 4.39 -3.93
N ALA A 90 -2.12 3.92 -3.57
CA ALA A 90 -1.76 3.62 -2.19
C ALA A 90 -1.98 4.80 -1.24
N TYR A 91 -1.90 6.05 -1.73
CA TYR A 91 -2.21 7.24 -0.93
C TYR A 91 -3.62 7.19 -0.31
N HIS A 92 -4.62 6.64 -1.02
CA HIS A 92 -5.99 6.55 -0.53
C HIS A 92 -6.16 5.60 0.68
N CYS A 93 -5.16 4.76 0.95
CA CYS A 93 -5.10 4.00 2.19
C CYS A 93 -4.72 4.85 3.40
N PHE A 94 -4.14 6.04 3.21
CA PHE A 94 -3.57 6.86 4.28
C PHE A 94 -4.22 8.24 4.43
N ASN A 95 -4.94 8.72 3.41
CA ASN A 95 -5.65 10.01 3.45
C ASN A 95 -6.99 9.98 4.22
N GLY A 96 -7.33 8.84 4.81
CA GLY A 96 -8.57 8.61 5.56
C GLY A 96 -9.73 8.03 4.74
N SER A 97 -9.62 7.93 3.42
CA SER A 97 -10.70 7.42 2.56
C SER A 97 -10.90 5.90 2.64
N CYS A 98 -9.93 5.15 3.19
CA CYS A 98 -10.02 3.72 3.38
C CYS A 98 -9.38 3.23 4.71
N PRO A 99 -10.09 3.32 5.85
CA PRO A 99 -9.56 2.92 7.16
C PRO A 99 -9.15 1.45 7.25
N LYS A 100 -9.86 0.56 6.54
CA LYS A 100 -9.55 -0.87 6.49
C LYS A 100 -8.21 -1.13 5.80
N CYS A 101 -7.92 -0.47 4.67
CA CYS A 101 -6.62 -0.57 4.01
C CYS A 101 -5.51 -0.02 4.92
N SER A 102 -5.72 1.16 5.51
CA SER A 102 -4.77 1.75 6.46
C SER A 102 -4.39 0.78 7.58
N SER A 103 -5.40 0.19 8.22
CA SER A 103 -5.24 -0.75 9.33
C SER A 103 -4.52 -2.03 8.92
N PHE A 104 -4.78 -2.52 7.72
CA PHE A 104 -4.12 -3.71 7.18
C PHE A 104 -2.64 -3.45 6.91
N ILE A 105 -2.31 -2.38 6.18
CA ILE A 105 -0.92 -2.03 5.87
C ILE A 105 -0.15 -1.72 7.17
N PHE A 106 -0.77 -1.00 8.10
CA PHE A 106 -0.19 -0.73 9.42
C PHE A 106 0.18 -2.02 10.17
N LYS A 107 -0.70 -3.02 10.19
CA LYS A 107 -0.42 -4.30 10.85
C LYS A 107 0.75 -5.03 10.22
N ILE A 108 0.80 -5.10 8.89
CA ILE A 108 1.91 -5.72 8.15
C ILE A 108 3.22 -4.99 8.47
N PHE A 109 3.23 -3.66 8.35
CA PHE A 109 4.41 -2.87 8.64
C PHE A 109 4.88 -3.07 10.08
N ASN A 110 3.96 -3.05 11.05
CA ASN A 110 4.33 -3.18 12.46
C ASN A 110 4.94 -4.57 12.75
N GLN A 111 4.39 -5.63 12.14
CA GLN A 111 4.99 -6.97 12.22
C GLN A 111 6.39 -7.01 11.61
N MET A 112 6.58 -6.47 10.40
CA MET A 112 7.89 -6.40 9.74
C MET A 112 8.89 -5.56 10.54
N CYS A 113 8.44 -4.44 11.10
CA CYS A 113 9.27 -3.52 11.87
C CYS A 113 9.81 -4.18 13.15
N VAL A 114 8.96 -4.94 13.84
CA VAL A 114 9.33 -5.68 15.05
C VAL A 114 10.21 -6.88 14.69
N ALA A 115 9.76 -7.75 13.78
CA ALA A 115 10.47 -8.99 13.43
C ALA A 115 11.83 -8.73 12.76
N GLY A 116 11.91 -7.70 11.91
CA GLY A 116 13.14 -7.32 11.21
C GLY A 116 14.04 -6.36 11.99
N ASN A 117 13.72 -6.03 13.24
CA ASN A 117 14.43 -5.04 14.06
C ASN A 117 14.68 -3.71 13.33
N LEU A 118 13.68 -3.27 12.55
CA LEU A 118 13.83 -2.18 11.58
C LEU A 118 14.26 -0.87 12.25
N ARG A 119 13.75 -0.59 13.45
CA ARG A 119 14.10 0.61 14.22
C ARG A 119 15.60 0.71 14.49
N THR A 120 16.26 -0.39 14.82
CA THR A 120 17.71 -0.41 15.04
C THR A 120 18.47 -0.22 13.74
N ILE A 121 18.03 -0.90 12.67
CA ILE A 121 18.64 -0.77 11.33
C ILE A 121 18.64 0.68 10.86
N VAL A 122 17.51 1.38 11.07
CA VAL A 122 17.33 2.76 10.63
C VAL A 122 17.70 3.79 11.69
N LYS A 123 18.20 3.36 12.86
CA LYS A 123 18.57 4.19 14.01
C LYS A 123 17.45 5.13 14.45
N TYR A 124 16.22 4.62 14.48
CA TYR A 124 15.02 5.34 14.89
C TYR A 124 14.72 5.13 16.37
N ASN A 125 14.65 6.22 17.13
CA ASN A 125 14.47 6.19 18.60
C ASN A 125 12.99 6.05 19.03
N GLY A 126 12.03 6.23 18.13
CA GLY A 126 10.60 6.10 18.42
C GLY A 126 10.07 4.67 18.36
N GLN A 127 8.75 4.52 18.34
CA GLN A 127 8.10 3.20 18.20
C GLN A 127 7.78 2.88 16.73
N CYS A 128 7.59 1.60 16.41
CA CYS A 128 7.24 1.18 15.04
C CYS A 128 5.99 1.88 14.48
N PRO A 129 4.94 2.16 15.28
CA PRO A 129 3.81 2.96 14.81
C PRO A 129 4.16 4.39 14.42
N ASP A 130 5.10 5.03 15.11
CA ASP A 130 5.54 6.39 14.80
C ASP A 130 6.40 6.38 13.53
N LEU A 131 7.30 5.40 13.43
CA LEU A 131 8.09 5.16 12.22
C LEU A 131 7.18 4.98 10.99
N PHE A 132 6.11 4.20 11.12
CA PHE A 132 5.14 4.02 10.04
C PHE A 132 4.54 5.34 9.56
N ARG A 133 4.10 6.18 10.50
CA ARG A 133 3.50 7.49 10.18
C ARG A 133 4.50 8.39 9.47
N GLU A 134 5.74 8.44 9.95
CA GLU A 134 6.80 9.24 9.34
C GLU A 134 7.14 8.74 7.92
N VAL A 135 7.24 7.42 7.74
CA VAL A 135 7.52 6.81 6.43
C VAL A 135 6.39 7.09 5.44
N VAL A 136 5.13 6.91 5.85
CA VAL A 136 3.95 7.19 5.01
C VAL A 136 3.87 8.66 4.64
N HIS A 137 4.10 9.56 5.61
CA HIS A 137 4.08 11.00 5.35
C HIS A 137 5.23 11.42 4.43
N ALA A 138 6.44 10.87 4.62
CA ALA A 138 7.57 11.14 3.73
C ALA A 138 7.31 10.65 2.30
N LYS A 139 6.66 9.49 2.15
CA LYS A 139 6.29 8.92 0.86
C LYS A 139 5.27 9.76 0.10
N PHE A 140 4.20 10.20 0.77
CA PHE A 140 3.06 10.89 0.14
C PHE A 140 2.98 12.38 0.51
N LYS A 141 4.13 13.01 0.75
CA LYS A 141 4.21 14.40 1.24
C LYS A 141 3.45 15.36 0.33
N LYS A 142 3.62 15.23 -0.99
CA LYS A 142 3.00 16.12 -1.99
C LYS A 142 1.48 15.99 -1.99
N GLU A 143 0.99 14.76 -1.89
CA GLU A 143 -0.43 14.42 -1.85
C GLU A 143 -1.08 14.96 -0.58
N PHE A 144 -0.44 14.77 0.59
CA PHE A 144 -0.91 15.36 1.85
C PHE A 144 -0.86 16.89 1.86
N GLU A 145 0.11 17.52 1.21
CA GLU A 145 0.16 18.98 1.04
C GLU A 145 -0.95 19.49 0.11
N PHE A 146 -1.21 18.79 -0.99
CA PHE A 146 -2.28 19.11 -1.94
C PHE A 146 -3.65 18.99 -1.29
N ASP A 147 -3.95 17.87 -0.61
CA ASP A 147 -5.23 17.67 0.09
C ASP A 147 -5.46 18.72 1.19
N ARG A 148 -4.40 19.15 1.89
CA ARG A 148 -4.50 20.23 2.89
C ARG A 148 -4.84 21.57 2.27
N ARG A 149 -4.40 21.86 1.04
CA ARG A 149 -4.75 23.10 0.34
C ARG A 149 -6.20 23.09 -0.15
N LEU A 150 -6.71 21.94 -0.59
CA LEU A 150 -8.11 21.81 -1.03
C LEU A 150 -9.14 21.93 0.11
N ARG A 151 -8.73 21.67 1.35
CA ARG A 151 -9.59 21.74 2.54
C ARG A 151 -9.53 23.08 3.28
N ARG A 152 -8.74 24.04 2.79
CA ARG A 152 -8.66 25.41 3.32
C ARG A 152 -9.50 26.34 2.46
#